data_AF-A0A8T7EM14-F1
#
_entry.id   AF-A0A8T7EM14-F1
#
_cell.length_a   1.000
_cell.length_b   1.000
_cell.length_c   1.000
_cell.angle_alpha   90.00
_cell.angle_beta   90.00
_cell.angle_gamma   90.00
#
_symmetry.space_group_name_H-M   'P 1'
#
loop_
_entity.id
_entity.type
_entity.pdbx_description
1 polymer ?
#
loop_
_entity_poly.entity_id
_entity_poly.type
_entity_poly.pdbx_seq_one_letter_code
_entity_poly.pdbx_strand_id
1 'polypeptide(L)'
;MTMTVQMDGADRFDLALRIPGWCAQYSLAVNDGEAPTTAERGYVHIDREWRDGDRVTLTLQMPVERIVSHPMIRQNAGQIALQRGPIVYCLEQADNGPRLANVMLAPDAALVTEFDESLLGGAVIVRGVAHRIEPQAWPADLYRPRQAANLVSTPFELRAVPYFLWANRAPGEMRVWLREPVTALSALMISSRAGQQSLI
;
A
#
# COMPACT_ATOMS: atom_id res chain seq x y z
N MET A 1 3.65 6.97 18.09
CA MET A 1 3.07 6.47 19.36
C MET A 1 3.98 6.88 20.50
N THR A 2 3.40 7.29 21.62
CA THR A 2 4.16 7.59 22.85
C THR A 2 3.56 6.82 24.01
N MET A 3 4.42 6.15 24.77
CA MET A 3 4.09 5.40 25.99
C MET A 3 4.80 6.06 27.16
N THR A 4 4.14 6.09 28.31
CA THR A 4 4.74 6.56 29.57
C THR A 4 4.73 5.42 30.57
N VAL A 5 5.88 5.17 31.19
CA VAL A 5 6.03 4.17 32.25
C VAL A 5 5.55 4.78 33.57
N GLN A 6 4.67 4.09 34.29
CA GLN A 6 4.18 4.48 35.60
C GLN A 6 4.59 3.45 36.65
N MET A 7 5.30 3.86 37.69
CA MET A 7 5.92 2.93 38.65
C MET A 7 6.08 3.54 40.06
N ASP A 8 5.93 2.70 41.08
CA ASP A 8 6.17 3.06 42.49
C ASP A 8 7.64 2.87 42.90
N GLY A 9 8.58 3.35 42.07
CA GLY A 9 10.03 3.22 42.28
C GLY A 9 10.79 2.91 41.00
N ALA A 10 12.12 3.02 41.04
CA ALA A 10 12.98 2.64 39.93
C ALA A 10 13.20 1.12 39.94
N ASP A 11 13.05 0.48 38.77
CA ASP A 11 13.34 -0.96 38.61
C ASP A 11 13.93 -1.26 37.23
N ARG A 12 14.67 -2.35 37.10
CA ARG A 12 15.30 -2.77 35.85
C ARG A 12 14.50 -3.90 35.21
N PHE A 13 14.02 -3.65 34.00
CA PHE A 13 13.36 -4.66 33.19
C PHE A 13 13.51 -4.36 31.69
N ASP A 14 13.23 -5.38 30.89
CA ASP A 14 13.24 -5.30 29.44
C ASP A 14 11.86 -4.95 28.89
N LEU A 15 11.80 -3.88 28.10
CA LEU A 15 10.60 -3.51 27.33
C LEU A 15 10.74 -3.96 25.88
N ALA A 16 10.03 -5.03 25.52
CA ALA A 16 10.00 -5.56 24.16
C ALA A 16 8.89 -4.91 23.32
N LEU A 17 9.26 -4.10 22.32
CA LEU A 17 8.34 -3.43 21.41
C LEU A 17 8.28 -4.12 20.06
N ARG A 18 7.08 -4.54 19.64
CA ARG A 18 6.89 -5.13 18.31
C ARG A 18 7.13 -4.07 17.23
N ILE A 19 7.99 -4.42 16.28
CA ILE A 19 8.10 -3.75 14.98
C ILE A 19 7.23 -4.51 13.98
N PRO A 20 6.11 -3.93 13.52
CA PRO A 20 5.24 -4.62 12.59
C PRO A 20 5.95 -4.92 11.26
N GLY A 21 5.77 -6.13 10.72
CA GLY A 21 6.43 -6.54 9.47
C GLY A 21 6.07 -5.71 8.23
N TRP A 22 5.00 -4.91 8.28
CA TRP A 22 4.66 -3.95 7.22
C TRP A 22 5.47 -2.65 7.29
N CYS A 23 6.17 -2.38 8.39
CA CYS A 23 6.86 -1.13 8.65
C CYS A 23 8.34 -1.25 8.27
N ALA A 24 8.72 -0.77 7.08
CA ALA A 24 10.11 -0.79 6.63
C ALA A 24 11.01 0.22 7.36
N GLN A 25 10.43 1.34 7.81
CA GLN A 25 11.17 2.45 8.44
C GLN A 25 10.50 2.88 9.73
N TYR A 26 11.25 2.92 10.83
CA TYR A 26 10.79 3.40 12.12
C TYR A 26 11.91 4.12 12.88
N SER A 27 11.53 4.89 13.89
CA SER A 27 12.44 5.45 14.87
C SER A 27 11.92 5.20 16.28
N LEU A 28 12.84 5.07 17.23
CA LEU A 28 12.56 4.84 18.64
C LEU A 28 13.39 5.81 19.48
N ALA A 29 12.76 6.39 20.49
CA ALA A 29 13.43 7.26 21.45
C ALA A 29 12.94 6.96 22.88
N VAL A 30 13.83 7.12 23.85
CA VAL A 30 13.49 7.10 25.29
C VAL A 30 13.89 8.43 25.91
N ASN A 31 12.95 9.14 26.52
CA ASN A 31 13.15 10.49 27.08
C ASN A 31 13.85 11.46 26.11
N ASP A 32 13.45 11.42 24.83
CA ASP A 32 14.03 12.21 23.73
C ASP A 32 15.49 11.89 23.37
N GLY A 33 16.08 10.83 23.96
CA GLY A 33 17.38 10.27 23.58
C GLY A 33 17.27 9.11 22.59
N GLU A 34 18.40 8.77 21.95
CA GLU A 34 18.48 7.61 21.05
C GLU A 34 18.22 6.30 21.80
N ALA A 35 17.50 5.38 21.14
CA ALA A 35 17.21 4.05 21.63
C ALA A 35 17.71 3.00 20.62
N PRO A 36 17.86 1.72 21.03
CA PRO A 36 18.18 0.65 20.09
C PRO A 36 17.19 0.63 18.92
N THR A 37 17.69 0.48 17.70
CA THR A 37 16.84 0.46 16.49
C THR A 37 16.87 -0.88 15.78
N THR A 38 17.62 -1.88 16.27
CA THR A 38 17.67 -3.20 15.64
C THR A 38 16.59 -4.10 16.24
N ALA A 39 15.71 -4.63 15.38
CA ALA A 39 14.70 -5.60 15.80
C ALA A 39 15.22 -7.03 15.65
N GLU A 40 15.06 -7.83 16.69
CA GLU A 40 15.31 -9.27 16.67
C GLU A 40 13.97 -10.01 16.65
N ARG A 41 13.76 -10.87 15.65
CA ARG A 41 12.50 -11.63 15.50
C ARG A 41 11.23 -10.76 15.60
N GLY A 42 11.32 -9.52 15.11
CA GLY A 42 10.21 -8.56 15.08
C GLY A 42 10.02 -7.72 16.33
N TYR A 43 10.96 -7.74 17.28
CA TYR A 43 10.91 -6.92 18.50
C TYR A 43 12.20 -6.14 18.73
N VAL A 44 12.08 -4.88 19.13
CA VAL A 44 13.18 -4.11 19.72
C VAL A 44 13.10 -4.27 21.23
N HIS A 45 14.22 -4.62 21.85
CA HIS A 45 14.36 -4.79 23.28
C HIS A 45 15.05 -3.58 23.90
N ILE A 46 14.55 -3.14 25.06
CA ILE A 46 15.07 -1.99 25.80
C ILE A 46 15.25 -2.43 27.26
N ASP A 47 16.39 -3.03 27.56
CA ASP A 47 16.81 -3.39 28.92
C ASP A 47 17.52 -2.21 29.58
N ARG A 48 16.85 -1.57 30.55
CA ARG A 48 17.40 -0.49 31.37
C ARG A 48 16.70 -0.38 32.72
N GLU A 49 17.25 0.44 33.61
CA GLU A 49 16.51 0.96 34.76
C GLU A 49 15.47 1.97 34.28
N TRP A 50 14.22 1.69 34.59
CA TRP A 50 13.08 2.55 34.31
C TRP A 50 12.69 3.33 35.56
N ARG A 51 12.25 4.56 35.35
CA ARG A 51 11.74 5.44 36.40
C ARG A 51 10.33 5.88 36.07
N ASP A 52 9.58 6.23 37.11
CA ASP A 52 8.26 6.84 36.94
C ASP A 52 8.35 8.05 36.02
N GLY A 53 7.47 8.09 35.01
CA GLY A 53 7.43 9.16 34.01
C GLY A 53 8.38 8.98 32.82
N ASP A 54 9.22 7.93 32.77
CA ASP A 54 10.02 7.65 31.57
C ASP A 54 9.10 7.46 30.34
N ARG A 55 9.47 8.08 29.21
CA ARG A 55 8.67 8.12 27.98
C ARG A 55 9.38 7.38 26.86
N VAL A 56 8.63 6.52 26.17
CA VAL A 56 9.08 5.80 24.98
C VAL A 56 8.27 6.26 23.78
N THR A 57 8.95 6.79 22.76
CA THR A 57 8.32 7.25 21.52
C THR A 57 8.74 6.35 20.37
N LEU A 58 7.76 5.62 19.80
CA LEU A 58 7.93 4.80 18.61
C LEU A 58 7.20 5.47 17.44
N THR A 59 7.95 5.84 16.40
CA THR A 59 7.41 6.39 15.15
C THR A 59 7.50 5.34 14.06
N LEU A 60 6.35 4.91 13.54
CA LEU A 60 6.25 3.93 12.46
C LEU A 60 5.84 4.66 11.19
N GLN A 61 6.65 4.58 10.13
CA GLN A 61 6.27 5.15 8.84
C GLN A 61 5.14 4.33 8.22
N MET A 62 4.09 5.00 7.75
CA MET A 62 2.92 4.37 7.13
C MET A 62 2.69 4.92 5.72
N PRO A 63 3.62 4.69 4.77
CA PRO A 63 3.37 5.00 3.37
C PRO A 63 2.24 4.12 2.80
N VAL A 64 1.72 4.50 1.63
CA VAL A 64 0.87 3.62 0.85
C VAL A 64 1.76 2.62 0.12
N GLU A 65 1.63 1.36 0.48
CA GLU A 65 2.34 0.24 -0.12
C GLU A 65 1.49 -0.44 -1.19
N ARG A 66 2.15 -0.86 -2.27
CA ARG A 66 1.58 -1.73 -3.30
C ARG A 66 2.00 -3.17 -2.99
N ILE A 67 1.04 -3.97 -2.56
CA ILE A 67 1.27 -5.36 -2.17
C ILE A 67 1.07 -6.27 -3.36
N VAL A 68 2.12 -7.00 -3.73
CA VAL A 68 2.07 -8.10 -4.69
C VAL A 68 1.90 -9.42 -3.97
N SER A 69 1.15 -10.33 -4.57
CA SER A 69 0.99 -11.69 -4.05
C SER A 69 2.13 -12.60 -4.51
N HIS A 70 2.35 -13.71 -3.78
CA HIS A 70 3.24 -14.77 -4.25
C HIS A 70 2.78 -15.29 -5.62
N PRO A 71 3.68 -15.54 -6.60
CA PRO A 71 3.31 -15.85 -7.99
C PRO A 71 2.48 -17.12 -8.18
N MET A 72 2.47 -18.02 -7.19
CA MET A 72 1.61 -19.22 -7.20
C MET A 72 0.14 -18.93 -6.89
N ILE A 73 -0.20 -17.72 -6.40
CA ILE A 73 -1.58 -17.27 -6.20
C ILE A 73 -2.11 -16.75 -7.54
N ARG A 74 -2.52 -17.69 -8.40
CA ARG A 74 -2.90 -17.44 -9.80
C ARG A 74 -4.02 -16.39 -9.95
N GLN A 75 -4.93 -16.31 -8.96
CA GLN A 75 -6.05 -15.38 -8.95
C GLN A 75 -5.62 -13.91 -8.92
N ASN A 76 -4.43 -13.62 -8.38
CA ASN A 76 -3.90 -12.26 -8.20
C ASN A 76 -2.79 -11.94 -9.20
N ALA A 77 -2.58 -12.77 -10.23
CA ALA A 77 -1.57 -12.52 -11.25
C ALA A 77 -1.85 -11.19 -11.99
N GLY A 78 -0.83 -10.33 -12.07
CA GLY A 78 -0.96 -8.99 -12.67
C GLY A 78 -1.83 -8.04 -11.84
N GLN A 79 -1.98 -8.31 -10.53
CA GLN A 79 -2.74 -7.49 -9.62
C GLN A 79 -1.93 -7.07 -8.40
N ILE A 80 -2.30 -5.91 -7.85
CA ILE A 80 -1.76 -5.34 -6.62
C ILE A 80 -2.90 -5.07 -5.64
N ALA A 81 -2.62 -5.11 -4.35
CA ALA A 81 -3.49 -4.55 -3.31
C ALA A 81 -2.85 -3.28 -2.74
N LEU A 82 -3.66 -2.33 -2.29
CA LEU A 82 -3.17 -1.14 -1.59
C LEU A 82 -3.22 -1.39 -0.08
N GLN A 83 -2.14 -1.06 0.61
CA GLN A 83 -2.04 -1.16 2.07
C GLN A 83 -1.43 0.11 2.64
N ARG A 84 -1.90 0.57 3.80
CA ARG A 84 -1.25 1.64 4.57
C ARG A 84 -1.18 1.23 6.03
N GLY A 85 0.04 1.10 6.55
CA GLY A 85 0.24 0.55 7.88
C GLY A 85 -0.37 -0.86 7.98
N PRO A 86 -1.19 -1.15 9.01
CA PRO A 86 -1.85 -2.45 9.16
C PRO A 86 -3.13 -2.62 8.32
N ILE A 87 -3.54 -1.59 7.56
CA ILE A 87 -4.86 -1.54 6.93
C ILE A 87 -4.77 -1.82 5.44
N VAL A 88 -5.51 -2.83 4.97
CA VAL A 88 -5.74 -3.10 3.54
C VAL A 88 -6.89 -2.25 3.03
N TYR A 89 -6.76 -1.74 1.81
CA TYR A 89 -7.73 -0.87 1.15
C TYR A 89 -8.49 -1.61 0.04
N CYS A 90 -9.67 -1.09 -0.30
CA CYS A 90 -10.49 -1.57 -1.40
C CYS A 90 -11.14 -0.42 -2.16
N LEU A 91 -11.55 -0.67 -3.40
CA LEU A 91 -12.43 0.20 -4.16
C LEU A 91 -13.87 -0.24 -3.95
N GLU A 92 -14.76 0.72 -3.71
CA GLU A 92 -16.21 0.51 -3.74
C GLU A 92 -16.81 1.19 -4.98
N GLN A 93 -17.87 0.59 -5.53
CA GLN A 93 -18.64 1.17 -6.64
C GLN A 93 -19.22 2.55 -6.28
N ALA A 94 -19.58 2.76 -5.01
CA ALA A 94 -20.11 4.04 -4.53
C ALA A 94 -19.15 5.22 -4.77
N ASP A 95 -17.83 4.96 -4.77
CA ASP A 95 -16.81 5.99 -4.97
C ASP A 95 -16.25 6.01 -6.39
N ASN A 96 -16.16 4.84 -7.04
CA ASN A 96 -15.39 4.67 -8.27
C ASN A 96 -16.25 4.36 -9.51
N GLY A 97 -17.57 4.25 -9.34
CA GLY A 97 -18.50 3.77 -10.37
C GLY A 97 -18.47 2.25 -10.56
N PRO A 98 -19.34 1.69 -11.41
CA PRO A 98 -19.48 0.25 -11.63
C PRO A 98 -18.26 -0.34 -12.37
N ARG A 99 -18.26 -1.65 -12.62
CA ARG A 99 -17.27 -2.38 -13.41
C ARG A 99 -15.85 -2.19 -12.89
N LEU A 100 -15.64 -2.37 -11.59
CA LEU A 100 -14.33 -2.25 -10.95
C LEU A 100 -13.30 -3.23 -11.52
N ALA A 101 -13.75 -4.31 -12.19
CA ALA A 101 -12.88 -5.21 -12.93
C ALA A 101 -12.14 -4.56 -14.12
N ASN A 102 -12.64 -3.43 -14.62
CA ASN A 102 -12.05 -2.67 -15.73
C ASN A 102 -11.15 -1.52 -15.25
N VAL A 103 -10.99 -1.34 -13.93
CA VAL A 103 -10.10 -0.35 -13.35
C VAL A 103 -8.67 -0.88 -13.35
N MET A 104 -7.75 -0.06 -13.84
CA MET A 104 -6.31 -0.30 -13.84
C MET A 104 -5.60 0.85 -13.13
N LEU A 105 -4.65 0.51 -12.27
CA LEU A 105 -3.77 1.47 -11.60
C LEU A 105 -2.37 1.33 -12.18
N ALA A 106 -1.80 2.42 -12.69
CA ALA A 106 -0.44 2.39 -13.23
C ALA A 106 0.60 2.17 -12.11
N PRO A 107 1.72 1.48 -12.38
CA PRO A 107 2.77 1.22 -11.39
C PRO A 107 3.31 2.50 -10.74
N ASP A 108 3.41 3.56 -11.53
CA ASP A 108 3.95 4.88 -11.18
C ASP A 108 2.87 5.90 -10.80
N ALA A 109 1.59 5.50 -10.72
CA ALA A 109 0.52 6.40 -10.33
C ALA A 109 0.79 7.01 -8.95
N ALA A 110 0.78 8.34 -8.85
CA ALA A 110 0.90 9.01 -7.56
C ALA A 110 -0.30 8.67 -6.67
N LEU A 111 -0.02 8.22 -5.44
CA LEU A 111 -1.03 7.93 -4.43
C LEU A 111 -0.84 8.88 -3.24
N VAL A 112 -1.92 9.50 -2.82
CA VAL A 112 -1.95 10.41 -1.67
C VAL A 112 -2.98 9.93 -0.66
N THR A 113 -2.79 10.31 0.60
CA THR A 113 -3.69 9.95 1.69
C THR A 113 -4.37 11.19 2.24
N GLU A 114 -5.65 11.06 2.57
CA GLU A 114 -6.46 12.12 3.16
C GLU A 114 -7.28 11.53 4.30
N PHE A 115 -7.43 12.26 5.42
CA PHE A 115 -8.37 11.87 6.46
C PHE A 115 -9.75 12.44 6.11
N ASP A 116 -10.72 11.57 5.85
CA ASP A 116 -12.09 11.95 5.55
C ASP A 116 -12.96 11.74 6.79
N GLU A 117 -13.28 12.84 7.47
CA GLU A 117 -14.15 12.87 8.66
C GLU A 117 -15.57 12.38 8.38
N SER A 118 -16.07 12.54 7.15
CA SER A 118 -17.43 12.17 6.78
C SER A 118 -17.60 10.66 6.54
N LEU A 119 -16.50 9.93 6.35
CA LEU A 119 -16.52 8.51 6.05
C LEU A 119 -16.68 7.68 7.34
N LEU A 120 -17.92 7.35 7.70
CA LEU A 120 -18.27 6.35 8.72
C LEU A 120 -17.58 6.55 10.08
N GLY A 121 -17.51 7.81 10.54
CA GLY A 121 -16.85 8.16 11.80
C GLY A 121 -15.37 8.54 11.68
N GLY A 122 -14.88 8.71 10.45
CA GLY A 122 -13.55 9.22 10.16
C GLY A 122 -12.58 8.12 9.75
N ALA A 123 -12.03 8.22 8.55
CA ALA A 123 -11.04 7.25 8.08
C ALA A 123 -10.04 7.88 7.10
N VAL A 124 -8.82 7.34 7.10
CA VAL A 124 -7.83 7.69 6.08
C VAL A 124 -8.19 6.98 4.78
N ILE A 125 -8.45 7.73 3.72
CA ILE A 125 -8.64 7.24 2.35
C ILE A 125 -7.34 7.33 1.55
N VAL A 126 -7.25 6.55 0.48
CA VAL A 126 -6.19 6.65 -0.53
C VAL A 126 -6.77 7.17 -1.83
N ARG A 127 -6.14 8.19 -2.41
CA ARG A 127 -6.55 8.83 -3.67
C ARG A 127 -5.43 8.76 -4.70
N GLY A 128 -5.81 8.76 -5.98
CA GLY A 128 -4.87 8.81 -7.09
C GLY A 128 -5.58 8.89 -8.42
N VAL A 129 -4.83 8.83 -9.53
CA VAL A 129 -5.41 8.71 -10.86
C VAL A 129 -5.33 7.25 -11.29
N ALA A 130 -6.49 6.69 -11.65
CA ALA A 130 -6.59 5.38 -12.27
C ALA A 130 -7.24 5.49 -13.64
N HIS A 131 -7.18 4.40 -14.40
CA HIS A 131 -7.77 4.33 -15.73
C HIS A 131 -8.83 3.25 -15.78
N ARG A 132 -9.95 3.56 -16.42
CA ARG A 132 -10.98 2.60 -16.77
C ARG A 132 -10.80 2.19 -18.23
N ILE A 133 -10.58 0.90 -18.47
CA ILE A 133 -10.37 0.36 -19.81
C ILE A 133 -11.65 -0.30 -20.31
N GLU A 134 -12.38 0.40 -21.17
CA GLU A 134 -13.69 -0.04 -21.66
C GLU A 134 -13.85 0.28 -23.15
N PRO A 135 -14.63 -0.52 -23.91
CA PRO A 135 -14.98 -0.17 -25.28
C PRO A 135 -15.87 1.08 -25.29
N GLN A 136 -15.72 1.96 -26.28
CA GLN A 136 -16.61 3.11 -26.44
C GLN A 136 -18.07 2.67 -26.70
N ALA A 137 -18.26 1.58 -27.43
CA ALA A 137 -19.53 0.93 -27.67
C ALA A 137 -19.32 -0.58 -27.86
N TRP A 138 -20.25 -1.39 -27.36
CA TRP A 138 -20.26 -2.84 -27.57
C TRP A 138 -21.59 -3.26 -28.19
N PRO A 139 -21.61 -3.69 -29.46
CA PRO A 139 -22.79 -4.27 -30.12
C PRO A 139 -23.26 -5.56 -29.41
N ALA A 140 -24.39 -6.14 -29.84
CA ALA A 140 -25.01 -7.29 -29.17
C ALA A 140 -24.16 -8.58 -29.12
N ASP A 141 -23.06 -8.65 -29.88
CA ASP A 141 -22.17 -9.81 -29.91
C ASP A 141 -21.35 -9.96 -28.62
N LEU A 142 -21.11 -11.19 -28.16
CA LEU A 142 -20.37 -11.43 -26.90
C LEU A 142 -18.84 -11.30 -27.05
N TYR A 143 -18.29 -11.63 -28.23
CA TYR A 143 -16.84 -11.69 -28.46
C TYR A 143 -16.46 -10.98 -29.75
N ARG A 144 -15.32 -10.28 -29.75
CA ARG A 144 -14.75 -9.60 -30.92
C ARG A 144 -13.22 -9.64 -30.91
N PRO A 145 -12.55 -9.60 -32.07
CA PRO A 145 -11.10 -9.44 -32.13
C PRO A 145 -10.62 -8.19 -31.36
N ARG A 146 -9.47 -8.26 -30.70
CA ARG A 146 -8.93 -7.17 -29.85
C ARG A 146 -8.81 -5.84 -30.59
N GLN A 147 -8.46 -5.87 -31.87
CA GLN A 147 -8.35 -4.67 -32.71
C GLN A 147 -9.71 -4.02 -32.98
N ALA A 148 -10.79 -4.82 -33.06
CA ALA A 148 -12.15 -4.35 -33.27
C ALA A 148 -12.89 -3.93 -31.98
N ALA A 149 -12.31 -4.23 -30.82
CA ALA A 149 -12.89 -3.91 -29.52
C ALA A 149 -12.89 -2.41 -29.18
N ASN A 150 -12.07 -1.59 -29.87
CA ASN A 150 -11.99 -0.13 -29.67
C ASN A 150 -11.93 0.26 -28.18
N LEU A 151 -11.08 -0.42 -27.41
CA LEU A 151 -10.89 -0.14 -25.99
C LEU A 151 -10.31 1.26 -25.80
N VAL A 152 -10.96 2.05 -24.97
CA VAL A 152 -10.58 3.40 -24.56
C VAL A 152 -10.10 3.36 -23.12
N SER A 153 -9.03 4.09 -22.84
CA SER A 153 -8.53 4.32 -21.49
C SER A 153 -9.01 5.68 -20.99
N THR A 154 -9.94 5.69 -20.04
CA THR A 154 -10.48 6.93 -19.47
C THR A 154 -9.90 7.16 -18.08
N PRO A 155 -9.13 8.24 -17.85
CA PRO A 155 -8.64 8.56 -16.52
C PRO A 155 -9.79 9.00 -15.62
N PHE A 156 -9.73 8.63 -14.35
CA PHE A 156 -10.63 9.12 -13.32
C PHE A 156 -9.91 9.18 -11.98
N GLU A 157 -10.51 9.92 -11.05
CA GLU A 157 -10.03 10.01 -9.68
C GLU A 157 -10.42 8.75 -8.91
N LEU A 158 -9.42 7.94 -8.56
CA LEU A 158 -9.59 6.76 -7.74
C LEU A 158 -9.71 7.17 -6.28
N ARG A 159 -10.64 6.54 -5.57
CA ARG A 159 -10.81 6.65 -4.12
C ARG A 159 -10.92 5.25 -3.53
N ALA A 160 -9.92 4.86 -2.73
CA ALA A 160 -9.90 3.62 -1.99
C ALA A 160 -10.15 3.88 -0.50
N VAL A 161 -10.92 2.99 0.13
CA VAL A 161 -11.29 3.05 1.55
C VAL A 161 -10.76 1.82 2.28
N PRO A 162 -10.56 1.89 3.61
CA PRO A 162 -10.24 0.71 4.41
C PRO A 162 -11.21 -0.44 4.15
N TYR A 163 -10.67 -1.64 3.90
CA TYR A 163 -11.47 -2.82 3.54
C TYR A 163 -12.58 -3.12 4.56
N PHE A 164 -12.31 -2.94 5.86
CA PHE A 164 -13.27 -3.20 6.92
C PHE A 164 -14.48 -2.24 6.92
N LEU A 165 -14.42 -1.13 6.18
CA LEU A 165 -15.50 -0.16 6.05
C LEU A 165 -16.43 -0.44 4.86
N TRP A 166 -16.06 -1.37 3.97
CA TRP A 166 -16.88 -1.73 2.81
C TRP A 166 -18.29 -2.18 3.21
N ALA A 167 -19.26 -1.95 2.32
CA ALA A 167 -20.65 -2.40 2.43
C ALA A 167 -21.48 -1.71 3.53
N ASN A 168 -21.00 -0.59 4.07
CA ASN A 168 -21.73 0.23 5.05
C ASN A 168 -22.43 1.47 4.42
N ARG A 169 -22.41 1.62 3.09
CA ARG A 169 -22.96 2.79 2.38
C ARG A 169 -24.06 2.44 1.38
N ALA A 170 -23.71 1.75 0.31
CA ALA A 170 -24.66 1.31 -0.72
C ALA A 170 -24.27 -0.07 -1.26
N PRO A 171 -25.23 -0.92 -1.65
CA PRO A 171 -24.94 -2.15 -2.38
C PRO A 171 -24.20 -1.85 -3.69
N GLY A 172 -23.16 -2.61 -4.00
CA GLY A 172 -22.36 -2.43 -5.20
C GLY A 172 -21.11 -3.29 -5.24
N GLU A 173 -20.38 -3.21 -6.35
CA GLU A 173 -19.10 -3.91 -6.51
C GLU A 173 -18.05 -3.47 -5.48
N MET A 174 -17.13 -4.38 -5.16
CA MET A 174 -15.92 -4.09 -4.41
C MET A 174 -14.72 -4.86 -4.94
N ARG A 175 -13.54 -4.24 -4.88
CA ARG A 175 -12.29 -4.89 -5.28
C ARG A 175 -11.11 -4.48 -4.39
N VAL A 176 -10.42 -5.48 -3.84
CA VAL A 176 -9.12 -5.30 -3.13
C VAL A 176 -7.95 -5.37 -4.12
N TRP A 177 -7.93 -6.39 -4.97
CA TRP A 177 -6.85 -6.63 -5.92
C TRP A 177 -7.11 -5.89 -7.23
N LEU A 178 -6.36 -4.81 -7.49
CA LEU A 178 -6.47 -3.96 -8.66
C LEU A 178 -5.56 -4.44 -9.78
N ARG A 179 -6.01 -4.33 -11.03
CA ARG A 179 -5.17 -4.67 -12.17
C ARG A 179 -4.07 -3.62 -12.32
N GLU A 180 -2.86 -4.07 -12.57
CA GLU A 180 -1.73 -3.22 -12.90
C GLU A 180 -1.32 -3.52 -14.35
N PRO A 181 -1.16 -2.49 -15.23
CA PRO A 181 -0.68 -2.73 -16.58
C PRO A 181 0.76 -3.22 -16.52
N VAL A 182 1.07 -4.26 -17.29
CA VAL A 182 2.45 -4.65 -17.54
C VAL A 182 3.05 -3.57 -18.44
N THR A 183 3.89 -2.71 -17.87
CA THR A 183 4.77 -1.87 -18.68
C THR A 183 5.67 -2.81 -19.47
N ALA A 184 5.70 -2.70 -20.80
CA ALA A 184 6.71 -3.41 -21.58
C ALA A 184 8.08 -3.01 -20.98
N LEU A 185 8.87 -3.99 -20.54
CA LEU A 185 10.26 -3.76 -20.18
C LEU A 185 10.91 -3.10 -21.39
N SER A 186 11.09 -1.79 -21.34
CA SER A 186 11.84 -1.07 -22.36
C SER A 186 13.22 -1.72 -22.38
N ALA A 187 13.62 -2.19 -23.56
CA ALA A 187 14.89 -2.86 -23.79
C ALA A 187 16.06 -1.91 -23.47
N LEU A 188 16.44 -1.87 -22.19
CA LEU A 188 17.62 -1.17 -21.67
C LEU A 188 18.63 -2.19 -21.16
N MET A 189 18.88 -3.26 -21.95
CA MET A 189 20.01 -4.19 -21.73
C MET A 189 20.55 -4.79 -23.05
N ILE A 190 20.54 -4.04 -24.16
CA ILE A 190 21.34 -4.39 -25.35
C ILE A 190 22.09 -3.15 -25.84
N SER A 191 23.05 -2.66 -25.06
CA SER A 191 24.16 -1.85 -25.56
C SER A 191 25.26 -1.72 -24.50
N SER A 192 26.06 -2.77 -24.29
CA SER A 192 27.39 -2.62 -23.67
C SER A 192 28.39 -3.74 -24.01
N ARG A 193 28.26 -4.39 -25.18
CA ARG A 193 29.30 -5.30 -25.71
C ARG A 193 29.62 -5.08 -27.19
N ALA A 194 29.75 -3.82 -27.59
CA ALA A 194 30.43 -3.45 -28.81
C ALA A 194 31.47 -2.39 -28.46
N GLY A 195 32.69 -2.83 -28.11
CA GLY A 195 33.76 -1.91 -27.77
C GLY A 195 34.90 -2.54 -26.99
N GLN A 196 35.51 -3.62 -27.51
CA GLN A 196 36.91 -3.97 -27.22
C GLN A 196 37.42 -5.09 -28.17
N GLN A 197 37.66 -4.71 -29.42
CA GLN A 197 38.66 -5.27 -30.35
C GLN A 197 39.07 -4.03 -31.18
N SER A 198 40.32 -3.57 -31.28
CA SER A 198 41.59 -4.29 -31.36
C SER A 198 42.75 -3.43 -30.83
N LEU A 199 43.77 -4.13 -30.32
CA LEU A 199 45.16 -3.69 -30.23
C LEU A 199 45.87 -3.94 -31.57
N ILE A 200 46.94 -3.16 -31.78
CA ILE A 200 47.93 -3.12 -32.88
C ILE A 200 47.58 -2.14 -33.99
#